data_AF-A0A511BSG3-F1
#
_entry.id   AF-A0A511BSG3-F1
#
_cell.length_a   1.000
_cell.length_b   1.000
_cell.length_c   1.000
_cell.angle_alpha   90.00
_cell.angle_beta   90.00
_cell.angle_gamma   90.00
#
_symmetry.space_group_name_H-M   'P 1'
#
loop_
_entity.id
_entity.type
_entity.pdbx_description
1 polymer ?
#
loop_
_entity_poly.entity_id
_entity_poly.type
_entity_poly.pdbx_seq_one_letter_code
_entity_poly.pdbx_strand_id
1 'polypeptide(L)' 'MFRESLYLVRHGVPWAVVMGWSRARRIAACVVLAEGEGFRFDWEHRVYRRDEEAGS' A
#
# COMPACT_ATOMS: atom_id res chain seq x y z
N MET A 1 3.30 6.74 -12.92
CA MET A 1 2.03 5.96 -13.01
C MET A 1 2.17 4.46 -12.66
N PHE A 2 3.26 3.99 -12.04
CA PHE A 2 3.45 2.55 -11.75
C PHE A 2 3.90 2.24 -10.32
N ARG A 3 3.84 3.21 -9.39
CA ARG A 3 4.37 3.03 -8.03
C ARG A 3 3.65 1.92 -7.28
N GLU A 4 2.31 1.89 -7.36
CA GLU A 4 1.50 0.87 -6.71
C GLU A 4 1.77 -0.52 -7.33
N SER A 5 1.89 -0.60 -8.65
CA SER A 5 2.15 -1.87 -9.34
C SER A 5 3.50 -2.48 -8.98
N LEU A 6 4.55 -1.65 -8.93
CA LEU A 6 5.90 -2.11 -8.57
C LEU A 6 6.01 -2.50 -7.10
N TYR A 7 5.35 -1.74 -6.21
CA TYR A 7 5.28 -2.09 -4.79
C TYR A 7 4.66 -3.47 -4.62
N LEU A 8 3.49 -3.72 -5.21
CA LEU A 8 2.81 -5.02 -5.11
C LEU A 8 3.65 -6.19 -5.64
N VAL A 9 4.37 -6.00 -6.74
CA VAL A 9 5.26 -7.02 -7.30
C VAL A 9 6.43 -7.31 -6.37
N ARG A 10 7.01 -6.27 -5.75
CA ARG A 10 8.05 -6.42 -4.73
C ARG A 10 7.55 -7.19 -3.50
N HIS A 11 6.27 -7.06 -3.15
CA HIS A 11 5.62 -7.82 -2.07
C HIS A 11 5.06 -9.19 -2.52
N GLY A 12 5.46 -9.69 -3.70
CA GLY A 12 5.16 -11.05 -4.14
C GLY A 12 3.85 -11.22 -4.91
N VAL A 13 3.12 -10.14 -5.21
CA VAL A 13 1.92 -10.22 -6.05
C VAL A 13 2.34 -10.40 -7.52
N PRO A 14 1.93 -11.48 -8.21
CA PRO A 14 2.33 -11.71 -9.60
C PRO A 14 1.92 -10.58 -10.54
N TRP A 15 2.80 -10.22 -11.49
CA TRP A 15 2.56 -9.11 -12.43
C TRP A 15 1.22 -9.23 -13.18
N ALA A 16 0.87 -10.43 -13.66
CA ALA A 16 -0.39 -10.68 -14.34
C ALA A 16 -1.63 -10.37 -13.47
N VAL A 17 -1.54 -10.63 -12.16
CA VAL A 17 -2.61 -10.31 -11.21
C VAL A 17 -2.71 -8.80 -11.00
N VAL A 18 -1.57 -8.11 -10.81
CA VAL A 18 -1.51 -6.66 -10.62
C VAL A 18 -2.09 -5.89 -11.82
N MET A 19 -1.79 -6.36 -13.03
CA MET A 19 -2.30 -5.76 -14.27
C MET A 19 -3.78 -6.03 -14.52
N GLY A 20 -4.33 -7.11 -13.95
CA GLY A 20 -5.77 -7.39 -13.96
C GLY A 20 -6.58 -6.57 -12.95
N TRP A 21 -5.93 -5.86 -12.02
CA TRP A 21 -6.61 -5.08 -11.00
C TRP A 21 -6.94 -3.66 -11.47
N SER A 22 -8.05 -3.11 -10.96
CA SER A 22 -8.32 -1.68 -11.07
C SER A 22 -7.29 -0.89 -10.23
N ARG A 23 -7.12 0.40 -10.55
CA ARG A 23 -6.23 1.26 -9.75
C ARG A 23 -6.65 1.31 -8.28
N ALA A 24 -7.95 1.40 -8.00
CA ALA A 24 -8.49 1.39 -6.65
C ALA A 24 -8.10 0.12 -5.88
N ARG A 25 -8.18 -1.04 -6.53
CA ARG A 25 -7.79 -2.33 -5.92
C ARG A 25 -6.29 -2.42 -5.64
N ARG A 26 -5.45 -1.88 -6.53
CA ARG A 26 -4.00 -1.79 -6.26
C ARG A 26 -3.68 -0.90 -5.07
N ILE A 27 -4.33 0.26 -4.96
CA ILE A 27 -4.14 1.17 -3.83
C ILE A 27 -4.59 0.50 -2.52
N ALA A 28 -5.77 -0.13 -2.50
CA ALA A 28 -6.27 -0.84 -1.33
C ALA A 28 -5.31 -1.95 -0.86
N ALA A 29 -4.74 -2.72 -1.79
CA ALA A 29 -3.75 -3.74 -1.47
C ALA A 29 -2.45 -3.13 -0.92
N CYS A 30 -2.00 -1.97 -1.42
CA CYS A 30 -0.84 -1.28 -0.85
C CYS A 30 -1.09 -0.84 0.59
N VAL A 31 -2.31 -0.36 0.91
CA VAL A 31 -2.68 0.03 2.28
C VAL A 31 -2.59 -1.17 3.22
N VAL A 32 -3.19 -2.31 2.85
CA VAL A 32 -3.19 -3.52 3.68
C VAL A 32 -1.77 -4.05 3.93
N LEU A 33 -0.92 -4.03 2.91
CA LEU A 33 0.48 -4.47 3.06
C LEU A 33 1.28 -3.53 3.96
N ALA A 34 1.14 -2.21 3.78
CA ALA A 34 1.79 -1.23 4.62
C ALA A 34 1.33 -1.31 6.08
N GLU A 35 0.04 -1.56 6.33
CA GLU A 35 -0.50 -1.82 7.67
C GLU A 35 0.08 -3.08 8.30
N GLY A 36 0.30 -4.14 7.51
CA GLY A 36 1.01 -5.35 7.98
C GLY A 36 2.47 -5.09 8.37
N GLU A 37 3.08 -4.00 7.88
CA GLU A 37 4.46 -3.59 8.16
C GLU A 37 4.56 -2.56 9.31
N GLY A 38 3.44 -2.21 9.95
CA GLY A 38 3.40 -1.24 11.04
C GLY A 38 3.30 0.22 10.59
N PHE A 39 2.84 0.46 9.35
CA PHE A 39 2.45 1.79 8.89
C PHE A 39 0.94 1.97 8.96
N ARG A 40 0.46 3.10 9.46
CA ARG A 40 -0.96 3.49 9.33
C ARG A 40 -1.16 4.48 8.21
N PHE A 41 -2.23 4.28 7.44
CA PHE A 41 -2.66 5.26 6.46
C PHE A 41 -3.48 6.36 7.16
N ASP A 42 -2.95 7.58 7.15
CA ASP A 42 -3.65 8.78 7.57
C ASP A 42 -4.63 9.19 6.47
N TRP A 43 -5.92 8.90 6.67
CA TRP A 43 -6.97 9.19 5.71
C TRP A 43 -7.24 10.69 5.51
N GLU A 44 -6.94 11.50 6.53
CA GLU A 44 -7.16 12.95 6.51
C GLU A 44 -6.11 13.62 5.63
N HIS A 45 -4.84 13.26 5.83
CA HIS A 45 -3.70 13.85 5.11
C HIS A 45 -3.28 13.03 3.87
N ARG A 46 -3.84 11.84 3.69
CA ARG A 46 -3.54 10.89 2.60
C ARG A 46 -2.06 10.49 2.54
N VAL A 47 -1.44 10.29 3.70
CA VAL A 47 -0.02 9.90 3.86
C VAL A 47 0.11 8.66 4.74
N TYR A 48 1.22 7.91 4.61
CA TYR A 48 1.54 6.82 5.54
C TYR A 48 2.39 7.35 6.69
N ARG A 49 2.06 6.98 7.93
CA ARG A 49 2.84 7.25 9.13
C ARG A 49 3.28 5.92 9.77
N ARG A 50 4.47 5.86 10.35
CA ARG A 50 4.91 4.68 11.09
C ARG A 50 4.28 4.72 12.48
N ASP A 51 3.79 3.59 12.98
CA ASP A 51 3.09 3.55 14.29
C ASP A 51 3.96 4.03 15.47
N GLU A 52 5.29 4.00 15.34
CA GLU A 52 6.23 4.58 16.34
C GLU A 52 6.07 6.09 16.55
N GLU A 53 5.46 6.82 15.60
CA GLU A 53 5.21 8.27 15.71
C GLU A 53 3.81 8.61 16.25
N ALA A 54 2.94 7.62 16.43
CA ALA A 54 1.57 7.82 16.93
C ALA A 54 1.45 7.67 18.46
N GLY A 55 2.56 7.39 19.15
CA GLY A 55 2.66 7.28 20.60
C GLY A 55 3.68 8.25 21.18
N SER A 56 3.37 9.55 21.16
CA SER A 56 4.01 10.56 22.01
C SER A 56 3.08 11.71 22.32
#